data_AF-A0A7W0WPY7-F1
#
_entry.id   AF-A0A7W0WPY7-F1
#
_cell.length_a   1.000
_cell.length_b   1.000
_cell.length_c   1.000
_cell.angle_alpha   90.00
_cell.angle_beta   90.00
_cell.angle_gamma   90.00
#
_symmetry.space_group_name_H-M   'P 1'
#
loop_
_entity.id
_entity.type
_entity.pdbx_description
1 polymer ?
#
loop_
_entity_poly.entity_id
_entity_poly.type
_entity_poly.pdbx_seq_one_letter_code
_entity_poly.pdbx_strand_id
1 'polypeptide(L)' 'HTIELGGTLSGEHGIGLTKRDYVYLEQSEQVIEWQRRWKSMWDPNNLLNPGKKIPPRRCSE' A
#
# COMPACT_ATOMS: atom_id res chain seq x y z
N HIS A 1 2.29 -12.75 12.42
CA HIS A 1 1.33 -13.72 12.95
C HIS A 1 -0.09 -13.54 12.43
N THR A 2 -0.76 -12.39 12.59
CA THR A 2 -2.16 -12.24 12.10
C THR A 2 -2.34 -12.61 10.62
N ILE A 3 -1.44 -12.15 9.74
CA ILE A 3 -1.48 -12.46 8.30
C ILE A 3 -1.19 -13.93 8.00
N GLU A 4 -0.23 -14.53 8.70
CA GLU A 4 0.15 -15.95 8.53
C GLU A 4 -0.99 -16.89 8.88
N LEU A 5 -1.91 -16.45 9.75
CA LEU A 5 -3.12 -17.18 10.15
C LEU A 5 -4.33 -16.86 9.25
N GLY A 6 -4.14 -16.12 8.14
CA GLY A 6 -5.22 -15.75 7.21
C GLY A 6 -6.05 -14.53 7.64
N GLY A 7 -5.61 -13.78 8.66
CA GLY A 7 -6.20 -12.49 9.02
C GLY A 7 -5.78 -11.35 8.09
N THR A 8 -6.31 -10.15 8.32
CA THR A 8 -6.04 -8.94 7.52
C THR A 8 -5.19 -7.91 8.26
N LEU A 9 -4.41 -7.11 7.53
CA LEU A 9 -3.58 -6.03 8.10
C LEU A 9 -4.43 -4.92 8.72
N SER A 10 -5.65 -4.75 8.22
CA SER A 10 -6.61 -3.82 8.79
C SER A 10 -8.04 -4.26 8.55
N GLY A 11 -8.79 -4.48 9.64
CA GLY A 11 -10.23 -4.71 9.56
C GLY A 11 -10.98 -3.47 9.05
N GLU A 12 -10.95 -2.37 9.82
CA GLU A 12 -11.78 -1.18 9.52
C GLU A 12 -10.98 0.14 9.40
N HIS A 13 -9.89 0.28 10.15
CA HIS A 13 -9.15 1.56 10.26
C HIS A 13 -8.31 1.94 9.04
N GLY A 14 -8.18 1.05 8.06
CA GLY A 14 -7.33 1.19 6.89
C GLY A 14 -5.82 1.21 7.18
N ILE A 15 -5.06 1.60 6.16
CA ILE A 15 -3.59 1.52 6.13
C ILE A 15 -2.93 2.79 6.68
N GLY A 16 -3.38 3.97 6.22
CA GLY A 16 -2.81 5.26 6.61
C GLY A 16 -1.31 5.37 6.34
N LEU A 17 -0.58 5.98 7.29
CA LEU A 17 0.88 5.98 7.32
C LEU A 17 1.42 4.76 8.07
N THR A 18 0.83 4.48 9.24
CA THR A 18 1.33 3.50 10.21
C THR A 18 1.47 2.09 9.63
N LYS A 19 0.53 1.66 8.78
CA LYS A 19 0.54 0.30 8.23
C LYS A 19 1.08 0.22 6.80
N ARG A 20 1.46 1.36 6.20
CA ARG A 20 1.83 1.47 4.78
C ARG A 20 2.93 0.49 4.40
N ASP A 21 3.99 0.43 5.18
CA ASP A 21 5.18 -0.35 4.83
C ASP A 21 4.98 -1.87 5.03
N TYR A 22 3.89 -2.25 5.70
CA TYR A 22 3.50 -3.64 5.95
C TYR A 22 2.51 -4.19 4.91
N VAL A 23 2.01 -3.36 3.98
CA VAL A 23 1.03 -3.78 2.96
C VAL A 23 1.52 -4.96 2.12
N TYR A 24 2.83 -5.05 1.90
CA TYR A 24 3.49 -6.16 1.21
C TYR A 24 3.32 -7.53 1.88
N LEU A 25 2.93 -7.57 3.15
CA LEU A 25 2.67 -8.83 3.85
C LEU A 25 1.35 -9.44 3.41
N GLU A 26 0.38 -8.62 2.98
CA GLU A 26 -0.98 -9.06 2.61
C GLU A 26 -1.24 -8.96 1.10
N GLN A 27 -0.66 -7.97 0.41
CA GLN A 27 -0.90 -7.72 -1.02
C GLN A 27 0.36 -7.98 -1.85
N SER A 28 0.17 -8.57 -3.04
CA SER A 28 1.26 -8.81 -3.98
C SER A 28 1.80 -7.52 -4.59
N GLU A 29 3.06 -7.55 -5.03
CA GLU A 29 3.70 -6.41 -5.72
C GLU A 29 2.88 -5.94 -6.94
N GLN A 30 2.25 -6.88 -7.65
CA GLN A 30 1.44 -6.60 -8.84
C GLN A 30 0.20 -5.77 -8.48
N VAL A 31 -0.47 -6.10 -7.37
CA VAL A 31 -1.64 -5.34 -6.88
C VAL A 31 -1.21 -3.93 -6.47
N ILE A 32 -0.08 -3.80 -5.78
CA ILE A 32 0.47 -2.51 -5.35
C ILE A 32 0.85 -1.66 -6.57
N GLU A 33 1.43 -2.26 -7.61
CA GLU A 33 1.74 -1.56 -8.87
C GLU A 33 0.48 -1.05 -9.57
N TRP A 34 -0.60 -1.83 -9.60
CA TRP A 34 -1.88 -1.36 -10.11
C TRP A 34 -2.42 -0.17 -9.34
N GLN A 35 -2.35 -0.18 -8.00
CA GLN A 35 -2.75 0.95 -7.17
C GLN A 35 -1.93 2.22 -7.48
N ARG A 36 -0.61 2.08 -7.72
CA ARG A 36 0.24 3.21 -8.14
C ARG A 36 -0.20 3.79 -9.48
N ARG A 37 -0.44 2.93 -10.47
CA ARG A 37 -0.88 3.35 -11.82
C ARG A 37 -2.19 4.12 -11.74
N TRP A 38 -3.17 3.58 -11.03
CA TRP A 38 -4.42 4.30 -10.78
C TRP A 38 -4.18 5.62 -10.07
N LYS A 39 -3.39 5.66 -8.99
CA LYS A 39 -3.10 6.93 -8.30
C LYS A 39 -2.46 7.96 -9.23
N SER A 40 -1.55 7.56 -10.10
CA SER A 40 -0.91 8.46 -11.07
C SER A 40 -1.85 8.96 -12.17
N MET A 41 -2.84 8.14 -12.57
CA MET A 41 -3.86 8.55 -13.56
C MET A 41 -4.80 9.62 -13.00
N TRP A 42 -5.20 9.48 -11.73
CA TRP A 42 -6.17 10.38 -11.09
C TRP A 42 -5.54 11.56 -10.35
N ASP A 43 -4.27 11.45 -9.94
CA ASP A 43 -3.54 12.49 -9.24
C ASP A 43 -2.07 12.54 -9.71
N PRO A 44 -1.85 13.01 -10.95
CA PRO A 44 -0.52 13.07 -11.57
C PRO A 44 0.45 13.98 -10.83
N ASN A 45 -0.05 15.00 -10.14
CA ASN A 45 0.75 15.94 -9.34
C ASN A 45 0.95 15.48 -7.90
N ASN A 46 0.42 14.31 -7.52
CA ASN A 46 0.54 13.70 -6.21
C ASN A 46 0.11 14.62 -5.03
N LEU A 47 -0.97 15.37 -5.20
CA LEU A 47 -1.49 16.31 -4.20
C LEU A 47 -2.32 15.61 -3.11
N LEU A 48 -2.96 14.49 -3.45
CA LEU A 48 -3.87 13.77 -2.57
C LEU A 48 -3.11 12.78 -1.69
N ASN A 49 -2.89 13.16 -0.43
CA ASN A 49 -2.28 12.34 0.62
C ASN A 49 -0.94 11.71 0.20
N PRO A 50 0.08 12.53 -0.13
CA PRO A 50 1.39 12.03 -0.52
C PRO A 50 1.99 11.15 0.58
N GLY A 51 2.57 10.03 0.16
CA GLY A 51 3.25 9.09 1.05
C GLY A 51 2.34 8.27 1.96
N LYS A 52 1.00 8.32 1.82
CA LYS A 52 0.07 7.47 2.59
C LYS A 52 -0.47 6.32 1.74
N LYS A 53 -0.93 5.25 2.41
CA LYS A 53 -1.59 4.06 1.86
C LYS A 53 -0.75 3.20 0.92
N ILE A 54 -0.15 3.78 -0.11
CA ILE A 54 0.67 3.06 -1.10
C ILE A 54 2.13 3.12 -0.64
N PRO A 55 2.78 1.96 -0.37
CA PRO A 55 4.18 1.95 0.08
C PRO A 55 5.13 2.53 -0.97
N PRO A 56 6.35 2.98 -0.63
CA PRO A 56 7.37 3.32 -1.62
C PRO A 56 7.80 2.07 -2.40
N ARG A 57 8.37 2.24 -3.61
CA ARG A 57 9.00 1.10 -4.29
C ARG A 57 10.16 0.62 -3.42
N ARG A 58 10.27 -0.68 -3.17
CA ARG A 58 11.46 -1.24 -2.53
C ARG A 58 12.61 -1.07 -3.52
N CYS A 59 13.74 -0.51 -3.08
CA CYS A 59 14.95 -0.59 -3.88
C CYS A 59 15.25 -2.08 -4.08
N SER A 60 15.33 -2.52 -5.34
CA SER A 60 16.08 -3.73 -5.65
C SER A 60 17.53 -3.46 -5.25
N GLU A 61 18.15 -4.39 -4.55
CA GLU A 61 19.61 -4.44 -4.41
C GLU A 61 20.30 -4.32 -5.78
#